data_AF-X8HZT2-F1
#
_entry.id   AF-X8HZT2-F1
#
_cell.length_a   1.000
_cell.length_b   1.000
_cell.length_c   1.000
_cell.angle_alpha   90.00
_cell.angle_beta   90.00
_cell.angle_gamma   90.00
#
_symmetry.space_group_name_H-M   'P 1'
#
loop_
_entity.id
_entity.type
_entity.pdbx_description
1 polymer ?
#
loop_
_entity_poly.entity_id
_entity_poly.type
_entity_poly.pdbx_seq_one_letter_code
_entity_poly.pdbx_strand_id
1 'polypeptide(L)'
;MGKIISKKDEEFFENVEYFSEIIDRINDIQINNNYSNEEMDNDLDVALWRAFVYINLWSYKGYARAEKILKKVENKGIKNPIWCYRYAVSIARLRKYEEALKYFLIGTEVDSTYPWNWLELGRLYYKFGKLDKVYKCIEKGLELVPNDYEFLTLKDDVKNDRGYFYSINHYINEEVDKTENRGLDYSDDKEWEKFKKETHYGEKCI
;
A
#
# COMPACT_ATOMS: atom_id res chain seq x y z
N MET A 1 25.41 -9.25 -7.37
CA MET A 1 24.64 -8.82 -8.56
C MET A 1 24.30 -7.35 -8.38
N GLY A 2 24.35 -6.57 -9.45
CA GLY A 2 23.92 -5.16 -9.43
C GLY A 2 22.41 -5.05 -9.19
N LYS A 3 21.95 -3.85 -8.85
CA LYS A 3 20.53 -3.51 -8.69
C LYS A 3 19.83 -3.69 -10.05
N ILE A 4 18.72 -4.45 -10.11
CA ILE A 4 17.96 -4.66 -11.36
C ILE A 4 17.31 -3.36 -11.82
N ILE A 5 16.72 -2.62 -10.88
CA ILE A 5 16.11 -1.31 -11.13
C ILE A 5 17.17 -0.24 -10.91
N SER A 6 17.58 0.46 -11.98
CA SER A 6 18.55 1.54 -11.85
C SER A 6 17.89 2.83 -11.33
N LYS A 7 18.71 3.80 -10.89
CA LYS A 7 18.20 5.12 -10.50
C LYS A 7 17.47 5.83 -11.64
N LYS A 8 17.91 5.65 -12.89
CA LYS A 8 17.23 6.20 -14.07
C LYS A 8 15.85 5.56 -14.29
N ASP A 9 15.70 4.29 -13.93
CA ASP A 9 14.41 3.62 -13.98
C ASP A 9 13.49 4.11 -12.87
N GLU A 10 14.01 4.35 -11.66
CA GLU A 10 13.25 4.97 -10.56
C GLU A 10 12.75 6.37 -10.93
N GLU A 11 13.62 7.22 -11.47
CA GLU A 11 13.25 8.55 -11.97
C GLU A 11 12.17 8.47 -13.07
N PHE A 12 12.23 7.46 -13.94
CA PHE A 12 11.17 7.23 -14.92
C PHE A 12 9.86 6.82 -14.24
N PHE A 13 9.89 5.86 -13.32
CA PHE A 13 8.71 5.35 -12.62
C PHE A 13 7.98 6.40 -11.78
N GLU A 14 8.71 7.35 -11.20
CA GLU A 14 8.14 8.46 -10.42
C GLU A 14 7.40 9.50 -11.27
N ASN A 15 7.61 9.48 -12.60
CA ASN A 15 7.08 10.50 -13.52
C ASN A 15 6.22 9.90 -14.65
N VAL A 16 5.75 8.65 -14.52
CA VAL A 16 4.84 8.04 -15.51
C VAL A 16 3.47 8.71 -15.49
N GLU A 17 2.82 8.77 -16.67
CA GLU A 17 1.42 9.18 -16.76
C GLU A 17 0.50 8.02 -16.38
N TYR A 18 0.87 6.80 -16.79
CA TYR A 18 0.12 5.58 -16.52
C TYR A 18 0.97 4.55 -15.78
N PHE A 19 0.43 4.01 -14.68
CA PHE A 19 1.14 2.97 -13.90
C PHE A 19 1.47 1.71 -14.69
N SER A 20 0.79 1.43 -15.81
CA SER A 20 1.14 0.32 -16.71
C SER A 20 2.53 0.48 -17.32
N GLU A 21 2.99 1.71 -17.56
CA GLU A 21 4.31 1.99 -18.14
C GLU A 21 5.45 1.49 -17.24
N ILE A 22 5.24 1.45 -15.92
CA ILE A 22 6.18 0.86 -14.96
C ILE A 22 6.33 -0.64 -15.22
N ILE A 23 5.21 -1.35 -15.45
CA ILE A 23 5.23 -2.79 -15.73
C ILE A 23 5.91 -3.07 -17.06
N ASP A 24 5.58 -2.29 -18.09
CA ASP A 24 6.19 -2.43 -19.42
C ASP A 24 7.70 -2.23 -19.35
N ARG A 25 8.16 -1.18 -18.68
CA ARG A 25 9.59 -0.92 -18.49
C ARG A 25 10.28 -2.00 -17.65
N ILE A 26 9.64 -2.56 -16.62
CA ILE A 26 10.20 -3.70 -15.87
C ILE A 26 10.34 -4.94 -16.77
N ASN A 27 9.36 -5.19 -17.66
CA ASN A 27 9.43 -6.30 -18.61
C ASN A 27 10.55 -6.08 -19.64
N ASP A 28 10.72 -4.85 -20.13
CA ASP A 28 11.82 -4.50 -21.03
C ASP A 28 13.19 -4.71 -20.35
N ILE A 29 13.34 -4.30 -19.08
CA ILE A 29 14.56 -4.56 -18.30
C ILE A 29 14.82 -6.06 -18.21
N GLN A 30 13.79 -6.86 -17.93
CA GLN A 30 13.90 -8.30 -17.85
C GLN A 30 14.41 -8.91 -19.17
N ILE A 31 13.76 -8.55 -20.29
CA ILE A 31 14.08 -9.09 -21.62
C ILE A 31 15.47 -8.65 -22.07
N ASN A 32 15.78 -7.35 -21.97
CA ASN A 32 17.03 -6.78 -22.49
C ASN A 32 18.27 -7.29 -21.73
N ASN A 33 18.12 -7.68 -20.47
CA ASN A 33 19.20 -8.19 -19.64
C ASN A 33 19.16 -9.71 -19.42
N ASN A 34 18.20 -10.41 -20.05
CA ASN A 34 17.97 -11.85 -19.90
C ASN A 34 17.81 -12.31 -18.44
N TYR A 35 17.15 -11.50 -17.60
CA TYR A 35 16.83 -11.92 -16.23
C TYR A 35 15.76 -13.03 -16.25
N SER A 36 16.01 -14.09 -15.50
CA SER A 36 15.04 -15.15 -15.26
C SER A 36 13.85 -14.64 -14.44
N ASN A 37 12.72 -15.35 -14.53
CA ASN A 37 11.57 -15.06 -13.67
C ASN A 37 11.92 -15.17 -12.18
N GLU A 38 12.82 -16.09 -11.82
CA GLU A 38 13.26 -16.27 -10.44
C GLU A 38 14.06 -15.08 -9.94
N GLU A 39 14.95 -14.51 -10.76
CA GLU A 39 15.69 -13.30 -10.40
C GLU A 39 14.74 -12.12 -10.19
N MET A 40 13.81 -11.90 -11.12
CA MET A 40 12.84 -10.81 -11.03
C MET A 40 11.90 -10.96 -9.83
N ASP A 41 11.46 -12.19 -9.52
CA ASP A 41 10.53 -12.45 -8.43
C ASP A 41 11.16 -12.37 -7.03
N ASN A 42 12.49 -12.48 -6.94
CA ASN A 42 13.24 -12.42 -5.69
C ASN A 42 13.97 -11.08 -5.47
N ASP A 43 13.88 -10.15 -6.42
CA ASP A 43 14.43 -8.80 -6.30
C ASP A 43 13.47 -7.87 -5.56
N LEU A 44 14.00 -7.13 -4.57
CA LEU A 44 13.18 -6.30 -3.70
C LEU A 44 12.62 -5.08 -4.45
N ASP A 45 13.40 -4.42 -5.28
CA ASP A 45 12.98 -3.20 -5.96
C ASP A 45 11.95 -3.51 -7.05
N VAL A 46 12.17 -4.60 -7.79
CA VAL A 46 11.17 -5.12 -8.73
C VAL A 46 9.84 -5.43 -8.02
N ALA A 47 9.90 -6.13 -6.89
CA ALA A 47 8.70 -6.47 -6.12
C ALA A 47 7.99 -5.22 -5.59
N LEU A 48 8.74 -4.23 -5.10
CA LEU A 48 8.22 -2.96 -4.63
C LEU A 48 7.49 -2.21 -5.74
N TRP A 49 8.11 -2.02 -6.92
CA TRP A 49 7.50 -1.29 -8.02
C TRP A 49 6.30 -2.02 -8.64
N ARG A 50 6.36 -3.33 -8.80
CA ARG A 50 5.18 -4.12 -9.22
C ARG A 50 4.04 -3.97 -8.22
N ALA A 51 4.32 -4.05 -6.93
CA ALA A 51 3.29 -3.89 -5.90
C ALA A 51 2.69 -2.48 -5.89
N PHE A 52 3.51 -1.44 -6.09
CA PHE A 52 3.02 -0.07 -6.24
C PHE A 52 1.96 0.06 -7.33
N VAL A 53 2.21 -0.52 -8.50
CA VAL A 53 1.25 -0.51 -9.61
C VAL A 53 -0.06 -1.19 -9.19
N TYR A 54 -0.01 -2.39 -8.61
CA TYR A 54 -1.22 -3.12 -8.25
C TYR A 54 -2.01 -2.50 -7.09
N ILE A 55 -1.34 -1.88 -6.13
CA ILE A 55 -1.97 -1.12 -5.04
C ILE A 55 -2.75 0.07 -5.60
N ASN A 56 -2.18 0.76 -6.60
CA ASN A 56 -2.80 1.90 -7.26
C ASN A 56 -3.87 1.52 -8.31
N LEU A 57 -4.25 0.24 -8.41
CA LEU A 57 -5.48 -0.17 -9.12
C LEU A 57 -6.72 -0.12 -8.23
N TRP A 58 -6.57 0.12 -6.92
CA TRP A 58 -7.68 0.26 -5.96
C TRP A 58 -8.73 -0.85 -6.07
N SER A 59 -8.25 -2.10 -6.20
CA SER A 59 -9.11 -3.28 -6.34
C SER A 59 -8.62 -4.43 -5.47
N TYR A 60 -9.54 -5.25 -4.96
CA TYR A 60 -9.18 -6.43 -4.18
C TYR A 60 -8.21 -7.36 -4.93
N LYS A 61 -8.39 -7.53 -6.25
CA LYS A 61 -7.47 -8.32 -7.09
C LYS A 61 -6.07 -7.70 -7.17
N GLY A 62 -5.97 -6.37 -7.24
CA GLY A 62 -4.71 -5.63 -7.16
C GLY A 62 -3.99 -5.87 -5.84
N TYR A 63 -4.67 -5.67 -4.70
CA TYR A 63 -4.06 -5.91 -3.39
C TYR A 63 -3.64 -7.37 -3.18
N ALA A 64 -4.44 -8.34 -3.61
CA ALA A 64 -4.07 -9.75 -3.51
C ALA A 64 -2.82 -10.09 -4.35
N ARG A 65 -2.68 -9.45 -5.52
CA ARG A 65 -1.49 -9.60 -6.35
C ARG A 65 -0.26 -8.93 -5.71
N ALA A 66 -0.42 -7.74 -5.14
CA ALA A 66 0.64 -7.04 -4.42
C ALA A 66 1.11 -7.85 -3.20
N GLU A 67 0.19 -8.38 -2.39
CA GLU A 67 0.52 -9.29 -1.27
C GLU A 67 1.37 -10.47 -1.73
N LYS A 68 0.91 -11.20 -2.78
CA LYS A 68 1.62 -12.37 -3.30
C LYS A 68 3.04 -12.04 -3.79
N ILE A 69 3.21 -10.90 -4.45
CA ILE A 69 4.52 -10.44 -4.94
C ILE A 69 5.44 -10.10 -3.76
N LEU A 70 4.95 -9.27 -2.83
CA LEU A 70 5.75 -8.78 -1.70
C LEU A 70 6.11 -9.91 -0.73
N LYS A 71 5.24 -10.91 -0.56
CA LYS A 71 5.52 -12.05 0.32
C LYS A 71 6.74 -12.87 -0.11
N LYS A 72 7.04 -12.95 -1.41
CA LYS A 72 8.23 -13.66 -1.92
C LYS A 72 9.55 -13.04 -1.43
N VAL A 73 9.56 -11.73 -1.17
CA VAL A 73 10.76 -10.99 -0.77
C VAL A 73 10.76 -10.58 0.71
N GLU A 74 9.86 -11.13 1.52
CA GLU A 74 9.64 -10.76 2.94
C GLU A 74 10.93 -10.73 3.78
N ASN A 75 11.83 -11.72 3.61
CA ASN A 75 13.08 -11.79 4.36
C ASN A 75 13.96 -10.53 4.18
N LYS A 76 13.94 -9.93 2.98
CA LYS A 76 14.63 -8.67 2.68
C LYS A 76 13.74 -7.47 3.01
N GLY A 77 12.45 -7.58 2.66
CA GLY A 77 11.45 -6.53 2.75
C GLY A 77 11.13 -6.08 4.17
N ILE A 78 11.12 -6.98 5.16
CA ILE A 78 10.78 -6.63 6.55
C ILE A 78 11.74 -5.60 7.18
N LYS A 79 12.90 -5.37 6.56
CA LYS A 79 13.90 -4.37 6.94
C LYS A 79 13.81 -3.08 6.10
N ASN A 80 12.78 -2.94 5.25
CA ASN A 80 12.58 -1.81 4.36
C ASN A 80 11.21 -1.16 4.68
N PRO A 81 11.16 0.15 4.98
CA PRO A 81 9.94 0.80 5.44
C PRO A 81 8.86 0.89 4.34
N ILE A 82 9.27 1.00 3.07
CA ILE A 82 8.37 1.02 1.91
C ILE A 82 7.72 -0.35 1.72
N TRP A 83 8.49 -1.44 1.90
CA TRP A 83 7.95 -2.79 1.83
C TRP A 83 6.93 -3.02 2.96
N CYS A 84 7.28 -2.65 4.20
CA CYS A 84 6.36 -2.76 5.35
C CYS A 84 5.05 -2.05 5.07
N TYR A 85 5.12 -0.80 4.58
CA TYR A 85 3.95 -0.01 4.17
C TYR A 85 3.14 -0.71 3.08
N ARG A 86 3.76 -1.07 1.94
CA ARG A 86 3.04 -1.64 0.79
C ARG A 86 2.44 -3.01 1.11
N TYR A 87 3.15 -3.85 1.86
CA TYR A 87 2.64 -5.17 2.28
C TYR A 87 1.46 -4.99 3.23
N ALA A 88 1.61 -4.17 4.27
CA ALA A 88 0.59 -3.90 5.27
C ALA A 88 -0.67 -3.27 4.66
N VAL A 89 -0.53 -2.29 3.76
CA VAL A 89 -1.66 -1.73 2.98
C VAL A 89 -2.37 -2.83 2.20
N SER A 90 -1.63 -3.66 1.47
CA SER A 90 -2.23 -4.74 0.66
C SER A 90 -3.08 -5.66 1.51
N ILE A 91 -2.58 -6.12 2.65
CA ILE A 91 -3.31 -7.05 3.51
C ILE A 91 -4.41 -6.36 4.34
N ALA A 92 -4.26 -5.09 4.70
CA ALA A 92 -5.30 -4.31 5.37
C ALA A 92 -6.54 -4.14 4.47
N ARG A 93 -6.33 -3.88 3.19
CA ARG A 93 -7.41 -3.79 2.18
C ARG A 93 -8.06 -5.15 1.94
N LEU A 94 -7.33 -6.25 2.14
CA LEU A 94 -7.85 -7.62 2.15
C LEU A 94 -8.40 -8.05 3.52
N ARG A 95 -8.69 -7.08 4.40
CA ARG A 95 -9.34 -7.28 5.70
C ARG A 95 -8.52 -8.10 6.72
N LYS A 96 -7.19 -8.23 6.54
CA LYS A 96 -6.25 -8.86 7.49
C LYS A 96 -5.66 -7.82 8.45
N TYR A 97 -6.51 -7.23 9.28
CA TYR A 97 -6.20 -6.01 10.03
C TYR A 97 -5.13 -6.21 11.11
N GLU A 98 -5.21 -7.28 11.89
CA GLU A 98 -4.27 -7.55 12.98
C GLU A 98 -2.86 -7.82 12.44
N GLU A 99 -2.76 -8.52 11.31
CA GLU A 99 -1.49 -8.74 10.63
C GLU A 99 -0.94 -7.43 10.05
N ALA A 100 -1.78 -6.61 9.40
CA ALA A 100 -1.37 -5.30 8.90
C ALA A 100 -0.80 -4.40 10.00
N LEU A 101 -1.43 -4.41 11.18
CA LEU A 101 -1.00 -3.61 12.33
C LEU A 101 0.44 -3.91 12.73
N LYS A 102 0.81 -5.21 12.74
CA LYS A 102 2.17 -5.65 13.04
C LYS A 102 3.18 -5.05 12.05
N TYR A 103 2.88 -5.08 10.75
CA TYR A 103 3.82 -4.60 9.74
C TYR A 103 3.91 -3.08 9.66
N PHE A 104 2.84 -2.33 9.94
CA PHE A 104 2.94 -0.88 10.08
C PHE A 104 3.80 -0.50 11.29
N LEU A 105 3.64 -1.16 12.44
CA LEU A 105 4.50 -0.96 13.61
C LEU A 105 5.97 -1.23 13.28
N ILE A 106 6.27 -2.37 12.65
CA ILE A 106 7.62 -2.68 12.17
C ILE A 106 8.12 -1.57 11.23
N GLY A 107 7.30 -1.11 10.30
CA GLY A 107 7.67 -0.04 9.37
C GLY A 107 8.07 1.26 10.08
N THR A 108 7.35 1.64 11.14
CA THR A 108 7.68 2.81 11.97
C THR A 108 8.94 2.64 12.81
N GLU A 109 9.30 1.40 13.17
CA GLU A 109 10.54 1.08 13.89
C GLU A 109 11.76 1.02 12.96
N VAL A 110 11.58 0.46 11.76
CA VAL A 110 12.61 0.37 10.73
C VAL A 110 13.04 1.76 10.25
N ASP A 111 12.06 2.63 9.96
CA ASP A 111 12.32 4.02 9.62
C ASP A 111 11.17 4.91 10.10
N SER A 112 11.41 5.57 11.23
CA SER A 112 10.45 6.51 11.81
C SER A 112 10.22 7.77 10.97
N THR A 113 11.04 8.02 9.94
CA THR A 113 10.95 9.18 9.06
C THR A 113 10.12 8.93 7.80
N TYR A 114 9.72 7.68 7.53
CA TYR A 114 8.82 7.36 6.42
C TYR A 114 7.35 7.59 6.83
N PRO A 115 6.71 8.67 6.37
CA PRO A 115 5.44 9.15 6.93
C PRO A 115 4.27 8.19 6.69
N TRP A 116 4.27 7.48 5.56
CA TRP A 116 3.11 6.69 5.13
C TRP A 116 2.84 5.47 6.02
N ASN A 117 3.85 4.96 6.76
CA ASN A 117 3.62 3.96 7.80
C ASN A 117 2.81 4.54 8.98
N TRP A 118 3.06 5.80 9.37
CA TRP A 118 2.30 6.46 10.44
C TRP A 118 0.86 6.73 10.03
N LEU A 119 0.63 7.18 8.79
CA LEU A 119 -0.72 7.45 8.28
C LEU A 119 -1.61 6.20 8.37
N GLU A 120 -1.12 5.08 7.83
CA GLU A 120 -1.89 3.84 7.80
C GLU A 120 -1.98 3.17 9.17
N LEU A 121 -0.95 3.30 10.02
CA LEU A 121 -1.03 2.90 11.43
C LEU A 121 -2.14 3.68 12.16
N GLY A 122 -2.25 4.98 11.90
CA GLY A 122 -3.32 5.84 12.41
C GLY A 122 -4.70 5.40 11.93
N ARG A 123 -4.87 5.16 10.62
CA ARG A 123 -6.12 4.61 10.05
C ARG A 123 -6.50 3.31 10.74
N LEU A 124 -5.56 2.39 10.92
CA LEU A 124 -5.83 1.11 11.52
C LEU A 124 -6.12 1.20 13.04
N TYR A 125 -5.46 2.10 13.77
CA TYR A 125 -5.85 2.40 15.14
C TYR A 125 -7.25 3.00 15.24
N TYR A 126 -7.68 3.78 14.25
CA TYR A 126 -9.04 4.29 14.20
C TYR A 126 -10.05 3.16 14.05
N LYS A 127 -9.75 2.17 13.18
CA LYS A 127 -10.53 0.93 13.09
C LYS A 127 -10.69 0.22 14.43
N PHE A 128 -9.62 0.17 15.22
CA PHE A 128 -9.60 -0.48 16.53
C PHE A 128 -10.09 0.41 17.69
N GLY A 129 -10.62 1.61 17.39
CA GLY A 129 -11.13 2.56 18.39
C GLY A 129 -10.06 3.14 19.32
N LYS A 130 -8.77 3.09 18.94
CA LYS A 130 -7.64 3.58 19.75
C LYS A 130 -7.33 5.04 19.44
N LEU A 131 -8.29 5.93 19.69
CA LEU A 131 -8.25 7.34 19.25
C LEU A 131 -7.01 8.10 19.73
N ASP A 132 -6.54 7.84 20.95
CA ASP A 132 -5.31 8.42 21.51
C ASP A 132 -4.08 8.10 20.64
N LYS A 133 -4.01 6.87 20.11
CA LYS A 133 -2.93 6.45 19.23
C LYS A 133 -3.07 7.01 17.82
N VAL A 134 -4.30 7.20 17.34
CA VAL A 134 -4.54 7.86 16.05
C VAL A 134 -3.94 9.27 16.05
N TYR A 135 -4.23 10.06 17.07
CA TYR A 135 -3.70 11.42 17.18
C TYR A 135 -2.17 11.48 17.30
N LYS A 136 -1.54 10.52 17.99
CA LYS A 136 -0.07 10.40 18.01
C LYS A 136 0.52 10.12 16.62
N CYS A 137 -0.14 9.27 15.84
CA CYS A 137 0.29 8.98 14.47
C CYS A 137 0.13 10.21 13.56
N ILE A 138 -0.98 10.95 13.70
CA ILE A 138 -1.22 12.20 12.97
C ILE A 138 -0.18 13.26 13.34
N GLU A 139 0.10 13.44 14.63
CA GLU A 139 1.11 14.37 15.11
C GLU A 139 2.49 14.04 14.52
N LYS A 140 2.89 12.77 14.57
CA LYS A 140 4.18 12.35 14.01
C LYS A 140 4.25 12.53 12.49
N GLY A 141 3.16 12.22 11.79
CA GLY A 141 3.06 12.43 10.35
C GLY A 141 3.19 13.88 9.93
N LEU A 142 2.47 14.78 10.61
CA LEU A 142 2.51 16.22 10.33
C LEU A 142 3.82 16.90 10.77
N GLU A 143 4.55 16.31 11.71
CA GLU A 143 5.94 16.71 12.01
C GLU A 143 6.87 16.45 10.81
N LEU A 144 6.69 15.30 10.15
CA LEU A 144 7.51 14.89 8.99
C LEU A 144 7.08 15.60 7.69
N VAL A 145 5.78 15.74 7.48
CA VAL A 145 5.19 16.37 6.28
C VAL A 145 4.16 17.41 6.72
N PRO A 146 4.59 18.66 7.00
CA PRO A 146 3.67 19.72 7.40
C PRO A 146 2.60 20.00 6.34
N ASN A 147 1.35 20.17 6.79
CA ASN A 147 0.18 20.45 5.95
C ASN A 147 -0.18 19.35 4.93
N ASP A 148 0.25 18.10 5.15
CA ASP A 148 -0.15 16.99 4.31
C ASP A 148 -1.66 16.73 4.34
N TYR A 149 -2.27 16.60 3.16
CA TYR A 149 -3.72 16.47 3.00
C TYR A 149 -4.28 15.18 3.62
N GLU A 150 -3.58 14.05 3.53
CA GLU A 150 -4.09 12.79 4.05
C GLU A 150 -4.10 12.77 5.58
N PHE A 151 -3.07 13.32 6.22
CA PHE A 151 -3.04 13.45 7.69
C PHE A 151 -4.09 14.42 8.21
N LEU A 152 -4.32 15.54 7.52
CA LEU A 152 -5.37 16.50 7.87
C LEU A 152 -6.77 15.91 7.67
N THR A 153 -6.98 15.17 6.60
CA THR A 153 -8.24 14.47 6.32
C THR A 153 -8.51 13.39 7.35
N LEU A 154 -7.52 12.55 7.70
CA LEU A 154 -7.67 11.56 8.78
C LEU A 154 -8.03 12.23 10.12
N LYS A 155 -7.42 13.38 10.43
CA LYS A 155 -7.76 14.15 11.62
C LYS A 155 -9.21 14.62 11.61
N ASP A 156 -9.70 15.08 10.46
CA ASP A 156 -11.08 15.52 10.28
C ASP A 156 -12.07 14.33 10.36
N ASP A 157 -11.74 13.18 9.76
CA ASP A 157 -12.56 11.97 9.84
C ASP A 157 -12.75 11.48 11.27
N VAL A 158 -11.66 11.48 12.05
CA VAL A 158 -11.67 11.05 13.46
C VAL A 158 -12.49 12.04 14.31
N LYS A 159 -12.42 13.34 14.03
CA LYS A 159 -13.22 14.36 14.73
C LYS A 159 -14.71 14.24 14.44
N ASN A 160 -15.07 13.87 13.22
CA ASN A 160 -16.46 13.75 12.77
C ASN A 160 -17.00 12.32 12.83
N ASP A 161 -16.24 11.41 13.44
CA ASP A 161 -16.54 9.98 13.57
C ASP A 161 -17.01 9.27 12.27
N ARG A 162 -16.32 9.54 11.15
CA ARG A 162 -16.71 8.97 9.84
C ARG A 162 -16.38 7.49 9.66
N GLY A 163 -15.54 6.95 10.53
CA GLY A 163 -15.14 5.55 10.56
C GLY A 163 -13.96 5.21 9.64
N TYR A 164 -13.35 4.06 9.90
CA TYR A 164 -12.18 3.55 9.18
C TYR A 164 -12.40 3.42 7.67
N PHE A 165 -13.52 2.85 7.24
CA PHE A 165 -13.73 2.62 5.80
C PHE A 165 -13.85 3.93 5.03
N TYR A 166 -14.44 4.96 5.63
CA TYR A 166 -14.45 6.28 5.03
C TYR A 166 -13.03 6.85 4.91
N SER A 167 -12.24 6.77 5.99
CA SER A 167 -10.90 7.39 6.04
C SER A 167 -9.86 6.77 5.11
N ILE A 168 -10.06 5.53 4.68
CA ILE A 168 -9.18 4.84 3.74
C ILE A 168 -9.61 5.00 2.27
N ASN A 169 -10.79 5.57 2.02
CA ASN A 169 -11.37 5.74 0.69
C ASN A 169 -11.13 7.14 0.09
N HIS A 170 -10.28 7.95 0.71
CA HIS A 170 -9.92 9.26 0.18
C HIS A 170 -8.92 9.16 -0.98
N TYR A 171 -9.10 10.01 -1.98
CA TYR A 171 -8.04 10.27 -2.95
C TYR A 171 -6.96 11.16 -2.32
N ILE A 172 -5.71 10.91 -2.70
CA ILE A 172 -4.56 11.70 -2.21
C ILE A 172 -4.64 13.14 -2.72
N ASN A 173 -5.17 13.34 -3.94
CA ASN A 173 -5.40 14.67 -4.50
C ASN A 173 -6.72 15.25 -3.95
N GLU A 174 -6.62 16.36 -3.23
CA GLU A 174 -7.75 17.05 -2.60
C GLU A 174 -8.84 17.48 -3.58
N GLU A 175 -8.49 17.97 -4.77
CA GLU A 175 -9.46 18.43 -5.76
C GLU A 175 -10.27 17.25 -6.30
N VAL A 176 -9.60 16.13 -6.59
CA VAL A 176 -10.24 14.87 -7.00
C VAL A 176 -11.10 14.33 -5.87
N ASP A 177 -10.59 14.29 -4.64
CA ASP A 177 -11.28 13.74 -3.48
C ASP A 177 -12.61 14.45 -3.15
N LYS A 178 -12.68 15.75 -3.44
CA LYS A 178 -13.88 16.58 -3.22
C LYS A 178 -14.91 16.50 -4.34
N THR A 179 -14.52 16.04 -5.52
CA THR A 179 -15.36 16.15 -6.74
C THR A 179 -15.76 14.82 -7.33
N GLU A 180 -14.94 13.78 -7.15
CA GLU A 180 -15.18 12.46 -7.74
C GLU A 180 -15.84 11.49 -6.76
N ASN A 181 -16.72 10.63 -7.30
CA ASN A 181 -17.27 9.51 -6.56
C ASN A 181 -16.29 8.33 -6.58
N ARG A 182 -16.14 7.68 -5.42
CA ARG A 182 -15.26 6.53 -5.23
C ARG A 182 -15.76 5.32 -6.03
N GLY A 183 -14.85 4.69 -6.77
CA GLY A 183 -15.16 3.51 -7.59
C GLY A 183 -15.34 2.20 -6.81
N LEU A 184 -14.74 2.07 -5.62
CA LEU A 184 -14.84 0.89 -4.77
C LEU A 184 -15.08 1.30 -3.31
N ASP A 185 -16.00 0.63 -2.63
CA ASP A 185 -16.25 0.79 -1.19
C ASP A 185 -15.74 -0.43 -0.41
N TYR A 186 -14.63 -0.28 0.32
CA TYR A 186 -14.09 -1.36 1.15
C TYR A 186 -15.00 -1.81 2.30
N SER A 187 -16.04 -1.03 2.64
CA SER A 187 -17.07 -1.44 3.60
C SER A 187 -18.11 -2.38 3.00
N ASP A 188 -18.23 -2.44 1.67
CA ASP A 188 -19.25 -3.24 1.00
C ASP A 188 -18.91 -4.75 1.07
N ASP A 189 -19.68 -5.47 1.88
CA ASP A 189 -19.57 -6.92 2.01
C ASP A 189 -19.91 -7.66 0.71
N LYS A 190 -20.79 -7.13 -0.15
CA LYS A 190 -21.10 -7.77 -1.44
C LYS A 190 -19.89 -7.76 -2.36
N GLU A 191 -19.17 -6.64 -2.42
CA GLU A 191 -17.94 -6.55 -3.21
C GLU A 191 -16.85 -7.49 -2.67
N TRP A 192 -16.72 -7.58 -1.34
CA TRP A 192 -15.79 -8.52 -0.71
C TRP A 192 -16.14 -10.00 -0.98
N GLU A 193 -17.39 -10.40 -0.80
CA GLU A 193 -17.84 -11.77 -1.03
C GLU A 193 -17.73 -12.16 -2.51
N LYS A 194 -18.04 -11.25 -3.43
CA LYS A 194 -17.84 -11.43 -4.87
C LYS A 194 -16.37 -11.69 -5.19
N PHE A 195 -15.47 -10.87 -4.65
CA PHE A 195 -14.02 -11.06 -4.83
C PHE A 195 -13.56 -12.44 -4.36
N LYS A 196 -13.94 -12.86 -3.15
CA LYS A 196 -13.57 -14.19 -2.63
C LYS A 196 -14.06 -15.31 -3.54
N LYS A 197 -15.33 -15.26 -3.96
CA LYS A 197 -15.94 -16.27 -4.85
C LYS A 197 -15.23 -16.37 -6.20
N GLU A 198 -14.84 -15.24 -6.80
CA GLU A 198 -14.19 -15.23 -8.12
C GLU A 198 -12.73 -15.68 -8.08
N THR A 199 -12.07 -15.59 -6.93
CA THR A 199 -10.62 -15.77 -6.82
C THR A 199 -10.20 -16.93 -5.92
N HIS A 200 -11.14 -17.52 -5.18
CA HIS A 200 -10.87 -18.51 -4.13
C HIS A 200 -9.88 -17.99 -3.08
N TYR A 201 -9.86 -16.67 -2.86
CA TYR A 201 -8.89 -16.03 -1.98
C TYR A 201 -9.08 -16.48 -0.52
N GLY A 202 -8.00 -16.99 0.08
CA GLY A 202 -8.00 -17.50 1.45
C GLY A 202 -8.43 -18.97 1.58
N GLU A 203 -8.88 -19.61 0.49
CA GLU A 203 -9.13 -21.05 0.48
C GLU A 203 -7.78 -21.80 0.46
N LYS A 204 -7.63 -22.82 1.31
CA LYS A 204 -6.50 -23.76 1.18
C LYS A 204 -6.73 -24.55 -0.10
N CYS A 205 -5.75 -24.57 -1.02
CA CYS A 205 -5.78 -25.50 -2.13
C CYS A 205 -5.98 -26.92 -1.57
N ILE A 206 -7.07 -27.58 -1.97
CA ILE A 206 -7.36 -28.99 -1.66
C ILE A 206 -6.43 -29.88 -2.47
#